data_AF-A0A2S6HXS6-F1
#
_entry.id   AF-A0A2S6HXS6-F1
#
_cell.length_a   1.000
_cell.length_b   1.000
_cell.length_c   1.000
_cell.angle_alpha   90.00
_cell.angle_beta   90.00
_cell.angle_gamma   90.00
#
_symmetry.space_group_name_H-M   'P 1'
#
loop_
_entity.id
_entity.type
_entity.pdbx_description
1 polymer ?
#
loop_
_entity_poly.entity_id
_entity_poly.type
_entity_poly.pdbx_seq_one_letter_code
_entity_poly.pdbx_strand_id
1 'polypeptide(L)'
;MKKVKLVVATIIATTVMSMTAFAGEWKQDTTGWWYQNDNGSYPINCWQEINGKQYYFNESGYMLANTITPDGKQVGINGELVQEPLFDIATDKYRKKYTDYQLSTDYHGNAVIVIYFDFTNNSNGIMSASGGSIYTSAYQNGVKLDLGIIRKDNDETHRAHKGQVDYFKLIEPGETRNVADIYILNDNSPVTFKVESFGYGKDATVVFNLE
;
A
#
# COMPACT_ATOMS: atom_id res chain seq x y z
N MET A 1 -37.61 -43.59 -27.80
CA MET A 1 -36.70 -42.40 -27.77
C MET A 1 -37.62 -41.18 -27.79
N LYS A 2 -37.73 -40.32 -26.78
CA LYS A 2 -36.72 -39.50 -26.12
C LYS A 2 -37.04 -39.34 -24.62
N LYS A 3 -36.01 -39.36 -23.77
CA LYS A 3 -36.07 -39.09 -22.33
C LYS A 3 -36.00 -37.57 -22.12
N VAL A 4 -36.82 -37.00 -21.25
CA VAL A 4 -36.54 -35.66 -20.68
C VAL A 4 -36.31 -35.84 -19.18
N LYS A 5 -35.16 -35.35 -18.74
CA LYS A 5 -34.59 -35.47 -17.39
C LYS A 5 -35.08 -34.31 -16.52
N LEU A 6 -35.31 -34.63 -15.24
CA LEU A 6 -35.03 -33.89 -13.99
C LEU A 6 -34.48 -32.45 -14.08
N VAL A 7 -34.91 -31.55 -13.17
CA VAL A 7 -34.07 -30.70 -12.27
C VAL A 7 -34.98 -29.90 -11.31
N VAL A 8 -35.00 -30.28 -10.01
CA VAL A 8 -34.50 -29.60 -8.79
C VAL A 8 -35.23 -28.30 -8.38
N ALA A 9 -35.90 -28.38 -7.23
CA ALA A 9 -36.36 -27.26 -6.42
C ALA A 9 -35.24 -26.75 -5.52
N THR A 10 -34.97 -25.44 -5.50
CA THR A 10 -34.23 -24.80 -4.40
C THR A 10 -34.72 -23.37 -4.18
N ILE A 11 -35.37 -23.16 -3.03
CA ILE A 11 -35.65 -21.85 -2.44
C ILE A 11 -34.31 -21.32 -1.90
N ILE A 12 -33.76 -20.24 -2.45
CA ILE A 12 -32.69 -19.50 -1.76
C ILE A 12 -33.35 -18.33 -1.04
N ALA A 13 -33.62 -18.56 0.24
CA ALA A 13 -33.91 -17.51 1.19
C ALA A 13 -32.64 -16.67 1.37
N THR A 14 -32.60 -15.48 0.77
CA THR A 14 -31.54 -14.50 1.04
C THR A 14 -31.84 -13.83 2.38
N THR A 15 -31.47 -14.50 3.47
CA THR A 15 -31.27 -13.79 4.75
C THR A 15 -30.03 -12.93 4.60
N VAL A 16 -30.23 -11.62 4.51
CA VAL A 16 -29.18 -10.64 4.76
C VAL A 16 -28.78 -10.84 6.22
N MET A 17 -27.68 -11.55 6.46
CA MET A 17 -27.05 -11.56 7.78
C MET A 17 -26.56 -10.13 8.01
N SER A 18 -27.32 -9.34 8.76
CA SER A 18 -26.81 -8.12 9.36
C SER A 18 -25.57 -8.52 10.16
N MET A 19 -24.39 -8.19 9.65
CA MET A 19 -23.18 -8.25 10.45
C MET A 19 -23.40 -7.23 11.56
N THR A 20 -23.73 -7.69 12.76
CA THR A 20 -23.62 -6.88 13.97
C THR A 20 -22.17 -6.43 14.04
N ALA A 21 -21.91 -5.16 13.72
CA ALA A 21 -20.67 -4.51 14.09
C ALA A 21 -20.69 -4.44 15.62
N PHE A 22 -19.95 -5.32 16.28
CA PHE A 22 -19.73 -5.24 17.72
C PHE A 22 -18.90 -3.99 17.97
N ALA A 23 -19.55 -2.94 18.46
CA ALA A 23 -18.95 -1.63 18.65
C ALA A 23 -18.52 -1.50 20.11
N GLY A 24 -17.40 -2.12 20.45
CA GLY A 24 -16.77 -1.95 21.77
C GLY A 24 -16.39 -0.49 22.05
N GLU A 25 -15.99 -0.22 23.29
CA GLU A 25 -15.70 1.12 23.79
C GLU A 25 -14.23 1.26 24.18
N TRP A 26 -13.64 2.41 23.82
CA TRP A 26 -12.36 2.84 24.37
C TRP A 26 -12.52 3.26 25.82
N LYS A 27 -11.65 2.76 26.69
CA LYS A 27 -11.59 3.12 28.10
C LYS A 27 -10.18 3.55 28.46
N GLN A 28 -10.06 4.38 29.49
CA GLN A 28 -8.80 4.94 29.94
C GLN A 28 -8.75 5.00 31.46
N ASP A 29 -7.58 4.71 32.01
CA ASP A 29 -7.25 4.93 33.41
C ASP A 29 -5.85 5.58 33.53
N THR A 30 -5.27 5.53 34.74
CA THR A 30 -3.93 6.06 35.00
C THR A 30 -2.81 5.29 34.31
N THR A 31 -3.05 4.03 33.93
CA THR A 31 -2.07 3.14 33.29
C THR A 31 -2.06 3.39 31.78
N GLY A 32 -3.24 3.54 31.18
CA GLY A 32 -3.35 3.82 29.75
C GLY A 32 -4.73 3.56 29.19
N TRP A 33 -4.77 3.44 27.86
CA TRP A 33 -5.99 3.13 27.11
C TRP A 33 -6.15 1.62 26.92
N TRP A 34 -7.37 1.11 26.99
CA TRP A 34 -7.72 -0.24 26.53
C TRP A 34 -9.05 -0.20 25.76
N TYR A 35 -9.36 -1.28 25.06
CA TYR A 35 -10.62 -1.41 24.33
C TYR A 35 -11.46 -2.53 24.92
N GLN A 36 -12.69 -2.23 25.34
CA GLN A 36 -13.61 -3.24 25.86
C GLN A 36 -14.67 -3.58 24.81
N ASN A 37 -14.69 -4.84 24.39
CA ASN A 37 -15.71 -5.39 23.51
C ASN A 37 -17.07 -5.46 24.24
N ASP A 38 -18.17 -5.51 23.47
CA ASP A 38 -19.54 -5.56 23.99
C ASP A 38 -19.82 -6.71 24.96
N ASN A 39 -19.13 -7.84 24.77
CA ASN A 39 -19.21 -9.02 25.64
C ASN A 39 -18.39 -8.88 26.94
N GLY A 40 -17.80 -7.70 27.19
CA GLY A 40 -16.97 -7.40 28.34
C GLY A 40 -15.50 -7.82 28.20
N SER A 41 -15.15 -8.59 27.17
CA SER A 41 -13.76 -9.00 26.89
C SER A 41 -12.93 -7.83 26.36
N TYR A 42 -11.61 -7.98 26.35
CA TYR A 42 -10.67 -7.01 25.80
C TYR A 42 -9.47 -7.72 25.18
N PRO A 43 -8.85 -7.14 24.14
CA PRO A 43 -7.67 -7.70 23.49
C PRO A 43 -6.46 -7.69 24.45
N ILE A 44 -5.69 -8.78 24.43
CA ILE A 44 -4.44 -8.93 25.18
C ILE A 44 -3.38 -9.56 24.29
N ASN A 45 -2.18 -9.01 24.31
CA ASN A 45 -1.03 -9.47 23.52
C ASN A 45 -1.34 -9.71 22.04
N CYS A 46 -2.13 -8.82 21.42
CA CYS A 46 -2.56 -8.97 20.03
C CYS A 46 -2.85 -7.63 19.35
N TRP A 47 -2.90 -7.68 18.02
CA TRP A 47 -3.46 -6.63 17.18
C TRP A 47 -4.99 -6.73 17.14
N GLN A 48 -5.66 -5.58 17.21
CA GLN A 48 -7.10 -5.47 17.02
C GLN A 48 -7.39 -4.30 16.08
N GLU A 49 -8.21 -4.56 15.05
CA GLU A 49 -8.71 -3.53 14.16
C GLU A 49 -9.93 -2.85 14.80
N ILE A 50 -9.89 -1.52 14.88
CA ILE A 50 -10.95 -0.68 15.44
C ILE A 50 -11.12 0.51 14.50
N ASN A 51 -12.31 0.64 13.90
CA ASN A 51 -12.63 1.71 12.94
C ASN A 51 -11.61 1.84 11.77
N GLY A 52 -11.17 0.70 11.21
CA GLY A 52 -10.23 0.66 10.08
C GLY A 52 -8.78 1.01 10.43
N LYS A 53 -8.44 1.11 11.72
CA LYS A 53 -7.08 1.30 12.22
C LYS A 53 -6.67 0.10 13.08
N GLN A 54 -5.39 -0.28 13.02
CA GLN A 54 -4.84 -1.38 13.79
C GLN A 54 -4.18 -0.87 15.07
N TYR A 55 -4.44 -1.53 16.20
CA TYR A 55 -3.88 -1.18 17.50
C TYR A 55 -3.32 -2.42 18.19
N TYR A 56 -2.15 -2.32 18.83
CA TYR A 56 -1.56 -3.43 19.59
C TYR A 56 -1.82 -3.27 21.07
N PHE A 57 -2.31 -4.32 21.71
CA PHE A 57 -2.56 -4.36 23.15
C PHE A 57 -1.53 -5.28 23.82
N ASN A 58 -0.92 -4.79 24.91
CA ASN A 58 0.09 -5.54 25.66
C ASN A 58 -0.54 -6.70 26.48
N GLU A 59 0.29 -7.40 27.24
CA GLU A 59 -0.14 -8.56 28.06
C GLU A 59 -1.19 -8.20 29.13
N SER A 60 -1.23 -6.94 29.57
CA SER A 60 -2.21 -6.42 30.53
C SER A 60 -3.46 -5.85 29.87
N GLY A 61 -3.53 -5.87 28.53
CA GLY A 61 -4.65 -5.34 27.75
C GLY A 61 -4.61 -3.84 27.48
N TYR A 62 -3.50 -3.16 27.78
CA TYR A 62 -3.34 -1.74 27.47
C TYR A 62 -2.74 -1.55 26.08
N MET A 63 -3.28 -0.58 25.34
CA MET A 63 -2.81 -0.17 24.04
C MET A 63 -1.39 0.40 24.12
N LEU A 64 -0.52 -0.06 23.25
CA LEU A 64 0.78 0.55 23.04
C LEU A 64 0.64 1.82 22.18
N ALA A 65 1.37 2.88 22.55
CA ALA A 65 1.43 4.12 21.79
C ALA A 65 2.85 4.69 21.79
N ASN A 66 3.23 5.34 20.69
CA ASN A 66 4.53 5.98 20.49
C ASN A 66 5.72 5.06 20.82
N THR A 67 5.65 3.83 20.33
CA THR A 67 6.65 2.79 20.66
C THR A 67 6.73 1.75 19.55
N ILE A 68 7.63 0.79 19.71
CA ILE A 68 7.75 -0.41 18.89
C ILE A 68 7.04 -1.56 19.60
N THR A 69 6.17 -2.26 18.87
CA THR A 69 5.44 -3.43 19.36
C THR A 69 6.38 -4.64 19.49
N PRO A 70 6.00 -5.69 20.27
CA PRO A 70 6.83 -6.90 20.41
C PRO A 70 7.13 -7.62 19.09
N ASP A 71 6.27 -7.48 18.07
CA ASP A 71 6.48 -7.99 16.70
C ASP A 71 7.27 -7.02 15.80
N GLY A 72 7.83 -5.95 16.35
CA GLY A 72 8.77 -5.06 15.66
C GLY A 72 8.13 -3.96 14.81
N LYS A 73 6.82 -3.72 14.93
CA LYS A 73 6.13 -2.67 14.17
C LYS A 73 6.05 -1.37 14.96
N GLN A 74 6.04 -0.23 14.27
CA GLN A 74 5.91 1.07 14.92
C GLN A 74 4.43 1.45 15.10
N VAL A 75 4.07 1.95 16.28
CA VAL A 75 2.76 2.57 16.54
C VAL A 75 2.91 4.06 16.83
N GLY A 76 1.95 4.84 16.34
CA GLY A 76 1.93 6.30 16.44
C GLY A 76 1.57 6.79 17.83
N ILE A 77 1.54 8.11 18.00
CA ILE A 77 1.20 8.75 19.28
C ILE A 77 -0.22 8.42 19.75
N ASN A 78 -1.15 8.08 18.84
CA ASN A 78 -2.50 7.62 19.20
C ASN A 78 -2.62 6.09 19.19
N GLY A 79 -1.50 5.36 19.13
CA GLY A 79 -1.43 3.91 19.18
C GLY A 79 -1.80 3.18 17.89
N GLU A 80 -2.18 3.90 16.83
CA GLU A 80 -2.44 3.27 15.54
C GLU A 80 -1.13 2.75 14.92
N LEU A 81 -1.19 1.59 14.26
CA LEU A 81 -0.09 1.08 13.45
C LEU A 81 0.36 2.17 12.47
N VAL A 82 1.62 2.56 12.56
CA VAL A 82 2.26 3.38 11.52
C VAL A 82 2.47 2.45 10.34
N GLN A 83 1.73 2.69 9.26
CA GLN A 83 1.85 1.87 8.06
C GLN A 83 3.23 2.11 7.44
N GLU A 84 4.11 1.11 7.55
CA GLU A 84 5.39 1.15 6.87
C GLU A 84 5.14 1.22 5.35
N PRO A 85 5.87 2.07 4.63
CA PRO A 85 5.78 2.10 3.17
C PRO A 85 6.19 0.73 2.61
N LEU A 86 5.58 0.31 1.49
CA LEU A 86 5.92 -0.99 0.87
C LEU A 86 7.41 -1.10 0.50
N PHE A 87 8.09 0.04 0.34
CA PHE A 87 9.55 0.14 0.32
C PHE A 87 10.00 1.52 0.82
N ASP A 88 11.17 1.59 1.45
CA ASP A 88 11.88 2.83 1.78
C ASP A 88 13.38 2.60 1.64
N ILE A 89 13.90 2.84 0.44
CA ILE A 89 15.29 2.57 0.10
C ILE A 89 16.05 3.88 0.13
N ALA A 90 17.03 3.99 1.03
CA ALA A 90 17.90 5.16 1.17
C ALA A 90 19.37 4.78 0.97
N THR A 91 20.03 5.49 0.06
CA THR A 91 21.49 5.55 -0.14
C THR A 91 22.04 6.87 0.44
N ASP A 92 23.33 7.12 0.27
CA ASP A 92 23.96 8.41 0.59
C ASP A 92 23.42 9.56 -0.27
N LYS A 93 23.03 9.28 -1.51
CA LYS A 93 22.60 10.30 -2.48
C LYS A 93 21.11 10.31 -2.76
N TYR A 94 20.39 9.21 -2.54
CA TYR A 94 19.02 9.07 -3.00
C TYR A 94 18.15 8.38 -1.96
N ARG A 95 16.87 8.74 -1.93
CA ARG A 95 15.85 7.96 -1.22
C ARG A 95 14.65 7.75 -2.13
N LYS A 96 14.13 6.53 -2.19
CA LYS A 96 12.88 6.18 -2.87
C LYS A 96 11.96 5.53 -1.84
N LYS A 97 10.86 6.22 -1.49
CA LYS A 97 9.90 5.81 -0.46
C LYS A 97 8.51 5.66 -1.06
N TYR A 98 7.94 4.47 -1.00
CA TYR A 98 6.61 4.18 -1.52
C TYR A 98 5.55 5.10 -0.91
N THR A 99 4.60 5.55 -1.74
CA THR A 99 3.45 6.33 -1.28
C THR A 99 2.12 5.69 -1.64
N ASP A 100 1.92 5.28 -2.90
CA ASP A 100 0.66 4.69 -3.36
C ASP A 100 0.82 3.93 -4.68
N TYR A 101 -0.23 3.24 -5.14
CA TYR A 101 -0.34 2.80 -6.52
C TYR A 101 -1.77 2.98 -7.05
N GLN A 102 -1.90 3.10 -8.38
CA GLN A 102 -3.20 3.09 -9.05
C GLN A 102 -3.14 2.27 -10.33
N LEU A 103 -4.29 1.74 -10.74
CA LEU A 103 -4.51 1.23 -12.08
C LEU A 103 -5.02 2.35 -12.99
N SER A 104 -4.53 2.40 -14.22
CA SER A 104 -4.93 3.40 -15.20
C SER A 104 -4.80 2.84 -16.63
N THR A 105 -4.87 3.71 -17.62
CA THR A 105 -4.69 3.39 -19.03
C THR A 105 -3.62 4.31 -19.63
N ASP A 106 -2.72 3.75 -20.43
CA ASP A 106 -1.67 4.52 -21.11
C ASP A 106 -2.22 5.30 -22.32
N TYR A 107 -1.34 6.06 -23.00
CA TYR A 107 -1.67 6.81 -24.21
C TYR A 107 -2.29 5.96 -25.33
N HIS A 108 -1.96 4.66 -25.38
CA HIS A 108 -2.34 3.70 -26.41
C HIS A 108 -3.57 2.86 -26.04
N GLY A 109 -4.13 3.02 -24.84
CA GLY A 109 -5.27 2.23 -24.38
C GLY A 109 -4.91 0.96 -23.60
N ASN A 110 -3.64 0.73 -23.29
CA ASN A 110 -3.19 -0.43 -22.54
C ASN A 110 -3.41 -0.20 -21.03
N ALA A 111 -3.81 -1.24 -20.31
CA ALA A 111 -3.87 -1.19 -18.85
C ALA A 111 -2.46 -0.97 -18.27
N VAL A 112 -2.34 -0.09 -17.29
CA VAL A 112 -1.08 0.19 -16.60
C VAL A 112 -1.26 0.18 -15.09
N ILE A 113 -0.19 -0.18 -14.39
CA ILE A 113 0.00 0.15 -12.98
C ILE A 113 0.91 1.38 -12.87
N VAL A 114 0.51 2.33 -12.04
CA VAL A 114 1.28 3.53 -11.69
C VAL A 114 1.68 3.41 -10.23
N ILE A 115 2.98 3.36 -9.96
CA ILE A 115 3.51 3.15 -8.62
C ILE A 115 4.15 4.46 -8.17
N TYR A 116 3.50 5.14 -7.23
CA TYR A 116 3.93 6.41 -6.68
C TYR A 116 4.93 6.24 -5.54
N PHE A 117 5.91 7.14 -5.52
CA PHE A 117 6.88 7.24 -4.45
C PHE A 117 7.43 8.66 -4.32
N ASP A 118 7.88 8.98 -3.12
CA ASP A 118 8.72 10.14 -2.87
C ASP A 118 10.15 9.80 -3.27
N PHE A 119 10.71 10.60 -4.18
CA PHE A 119 12.12 10.58 -4.53
C PHE A 119 12.82 11.80 -3.92
N THR A 120 13.81 11.54 -3.07
CA THR A 120 14.68 12.58 -2.50
C THR A 120 16.03 12.57 -3.20
N ASN A 121 16.42 13.72 -3.78
CA ASN A 121 17.74 13.93 -4.36
C ASN A 121 18.68 14.56 -3.33
N ASN A 122 19.51 13.76 -2.66
CA ASN A 122 20.59 14.23 -1.79
C ASN A 122 21.94 14.36 -2.50
N SER A 123 21.96 14.22 -3.84
CA SER A 123 23.17 14.45 -4.62
C SER A 123 23.39 15.95 -4.88
N ASN A 124 24.54 16.31 -5.45
CA ASN A 124 24.89 17.70 -5.72
C ASN A 124 24.39 18.22 -7.09
N GLY A 125 23.71 17.39 -7.90
CA GLY A 125 23.28 17.75 -9.25
C GLY A 125 21.78 17.58 -9.43
N ILE A 126 21.21 18.35 -10.36
CA ILE A 126 19.82 18.20 -10.79
C ILE A 126 19.67 16.86 -11.51
N MET A 127 18.59 16.14 -11.22
CA MET A 127 18.30 14.86 -11.86
C MET A 127 16.81 14.55 -11.92
N SER A 128 16.44 13.54 -12.69
CA SER A 128 15.15 12.88 -12.59
C SER A 128 15.22 11.65 -11.68
N ALA A 129 14.07 11.17 -11.21
CA ALA A 129 13.96 9.93 -10.44
C ALA A 129 14.28 8.67 -11.25
N SER A 130 14.41 8.80 -12.57
CA SER A 130 14.95 7.77 -13.47
C SER A 130 16.46 7.60 -13.38
N GLY A 131 17.16 8.61 -12.86
CA GLY A 131 18.59 8.58 -12.62
C GLY A 131 18.92 8.11 -11.21
N GLY A 132 20.16 7.68 -11.00
CA GLY A 132 20.69 7.32 -9.68
C GLY A 132 21.05 5.84 -9.54
N SER A 133 21.26 5.40 -8.30
CA SER A 133 21.65 4.03 -7.96
C SER A 133 20.50 3.15 -7.46
N ILE A 134 19.26 3.65 -7.50
CA ILE A 134 18.05 2.91 -7.10
C ILE A 134 17.20 2.64 -8.36
N TYR A 135 17.15 1.39 -8.78
CA TYR A 135 16.46 0.93 -9.98
C TYR A 135 15.16 0.23 -9.63
N THR A 136 14.22 0.25 -10.57
CA THR A 136 12.94 -0.42 -10.41
C THR A 136 12.62 -1.28 -11.62
N SER A 137 11.92 -2.38 -11.38
CA SER A 137 11.39 -3.24 -12.43
C SER A 137 10.13 -3.95 -11.97
N ALA A 138 9.20 -4.18 -12.89
CA ALA A 138 7.95 -4.88 -12.61
C ALA A 138 7.82 -6.14 -13.47
N TYR A 139 7.15 -7.16 -12.93
CA TYR A 139 6.95 -8.46 -13.58
C TYR A 139 5.53 -8.98 -13.34
N GLN A 140 4.97 -9.66 -14.33
CA GLN A 140 3.76 -10.50 -14.20
C GLN A 140 4.10 -11.91 -14.66
N ASN A 141 3.76 -12.92 -13.85
CA ASN A 141 4.04 -14.32 -14.16
C ASN A 141 5.51 -14.61 -14.55
N GLY A 142 6.46 -13.86 -13.96
CA GLY A 142 7.89 -13.95 -14.26
C GLY A 142 8.35 -13.23 -15.53
N VAL A 143 7.44 -12.60 -16.29
CA VAL A 143 7.75 -11.81 -17.48
C VAL A 143 7.89 -10.35 -17.10
N LYS A 144 9.00 -9.70 -17.49
CA LYS A 144 9.25 -8.28 -17.23
C LYS A 144 8.24 -7.43 -18.01
N LEU A 145 7.65 -6.45 -17.35
CA LEU A 145 6.72 -5.49 -17.94
C LEU A 145 7.45 -4.36 -18.67
N ASP A 146 6.84 -3.88 -19.74
CA ASP A 146 7.29 -2.70 -20.46
C ASP A 146 6.89 -1.42 -19.72
N LEU A 147 7.63 -0.33 -19.95
CA LEU A 147 7.31 0.98 -19.39
C LEU A 147 6.10 1.59 -20.12
N GLY A 148 5.16 2.13 -19.34
CA GLY A 148 3.99 2.84 -19.86
C GLY A 148 4.15 4.36 -19.82
N ILE A 149 3.27 5.07 -20.51
CA ILE A 149 3.20 6.54 -20.52
C ILE A 149 1.74 6.96 -20.44
N ILE A 150 1.37 7.76 -19.44
CA ILE A 150 0.00 8.28 -19.27
C ILE A 150 -0.07 9.69 -19.85
N ARG A 151 -1.22 10.05 -20.43
CA ARG A 151 -1.45 11.40 -20.95
C ARG A 151 -1.54 12.44 -19.83
N LYS A 152 -1.17 13.67 -20.18
CA LYS A 152 -1.18 14.86 -19.31
C LYS A 152 -2.55 15.57 -19.26
N ASP A 153 -3.56 15.05 -19.93
CA ASP A 153 -4.87 15.68 -20.00
C ASP A 153 -5.49 15.84 -18.62
N ASN A 154 -6.32 16.88 -18.49
CA ASN A 154 -6.87 17.48 -17.26
C ASN A 154 -7.84 16.55 -16.50
N ASP A 155 -7.56 15.26 -16.43
CA ASP A 155 -8.40 14.25 -15.80
C ASP A 155 -8.28 14.37 -14.27
N GLU A 156 -9.30 15.00 -13.70
CA GLU A 156 -9.59 15.14 -12.26
C GLU A 156 -9.75 13.79 -11.52
N THR A 157 -9.61 12.66 -12.22
CA THR A 157 -9.72 11.29 -11.71
C THR A 157 -8.47 10.80 -10.98
N HIS A 158 -7.32 11.48 -11.11
CA HIS A 158 -6.12 11.26 -10.30
C HIS A 158 -6.30 11.87 -8.90
N ARG A 159 -7.23 11.27 -8.12
CA ARG A 159 -7.92 11.84 -6.96
C ARG A 159 -7.08 12.26 -5.73
N ALA A 160 -5.75 12.19 -5.78
CA ALA A 160 -4.90 12.80 -4.75
C ALA A 160 -3.58 13.39 -5.27
N HIS A 161 -3.24 13.20 -6.55
CA HIS A 161 -1.94 13.54 -7.11
C HIS A 161 -2.08 14.57 -8.23
N LYS A 162 -2.70 15.72 -7.88
CA LYS A 162 -2.79 16.91 -8.74
C LYS A 162 -1.39 17.44 -9.08
N GLY A 163 -0.77 16.88 -10.11
CA GLY A 163 0.44 17.44 -10.71
C GLY A 163 1.44 16.38 -11.14
N GLN A 164 1.41 16.05 -12.43
CA GLN A 164 2.52 15.46 -13.20
C GLN A 164 3.07 14.14 -12.67
N VAL A 165 2.56 13.04 -13.23
CA VAL A 165 3.36 11.82 -13.35
C VAL A 165 4.43 12.09 -14.43
N ASP A 166 5.48 12.81 -14.07
CA ASP A 166 6.60 13.10 -14.96
C ASP A 166 7.85 12.43 -14.39
N TYR A 167 8.09 11.20 -14.84
CA TYR A 167 9.28 10.41 -14.54
C TYR A 167 10.58 11.18 -14.86
N PHE A 168 10.51 12.17 -15.75
CA PHE A 168 11.63 13.03 -16.16
C PHE A 168 11.64 14.39 -15.46
N LYS A 169 10.76 14.61 -14.48
CA LYS A 169 10.76 15.84 -13.70
C LYS A 169 12.13 16.04 -13.06
N LEU A 170 12.70 17.22 -13.29
CA LEU A 170 13.95 17.62 -12.69
C LEU A 170 13.73 17.91 -11.20
N ILE A 171 14.58 17.32 -10.37
CA ILE A 171 14.57 17.36 -8.90
C ILE A 171 15.90 17.98 -8.48
N GLU A 172 15.81 19.13 -7.83
CA GLU A 172 16.97 19.88 -7.34
C GLU A 172 17.68 19.15 -6.18
N PRO A 173 18.98 19.42 -5.93
CA PRO A 173 19.65 18.99 -4.71
C PRO A 173 18.89 19.37 -3.43
N GLY A 174 18.74 18.41 -2.51
CA GLY A 174 17.99 18.53 -1.26
C GLY A 174 16.47 18.45 -1.41
N GLU A 175 15.95 18.33 -2.64
CA GLU A 175 14.51 18.30 -2.88
C GLU A 175 13.93 16.89 -2.79
N THR A 176 12.68 16.82 -2.30
CA THR A 176 11.84 15.62 -2.41
C THR A 176 10.66 15.91 -3.34
N ARG A 177 10.42 15.04 -4.31
CA ARG A 177 9.25 15.08 -5.19
C ARG A 177 8.53 13.76 -5.17
N ASN A 178 7.20 13.82 -5.11
CA ASN A 178 6.36 12.69 -5.40
C ASN A 178 6.29 12.50 -6.93
N VAL A 179 6.67 11.30 -7.38
CA VAL A 179 6.75 10.90 -8.80
C VAL A 179 6.27 9.45 -8.91
N ALA A 180 6.25 8.87 -10.11
CA ALA A 180 5.87 7.47 -10.29
C ALA A 180 6.64 6.75 -11.38
N ASP A 181 6.70 5.42 -11.24
CA ASP A 181 7.05 4.50 -12.32
C ASP A 181 5.75 3.91 -12.90
N ILE A 182 5.67 3.78 -14.22
CA ILE A 182 4.47 3.27 -14.91
C ILE A 182 4.87 2.02 -15.70
N TYR A 183 4.10 0.94 -15.54
CA TYR A 183 4.32 -0.32 -16.26
C TYR A 183 3.04 -0.77 -16.94
N ILE A 184 3.17 -1.22 -18.20
CA ILE A 184 2.09 -1.81 -18.99
C ILE A 184 1.82 -3.21 -18.47
N LEU A 185 0.56 -3.48 -18.15
CA LEU A 185 0.09 -4.77 -17.68
C LEU A 185 -0.20 -5.68 -18.87
N ASN A 186 0.24 -6.93 -18.75
CA ASN A 186 -0.07 -7.99 -19.72
C ASN A 186 -1.44 -8.61 -19.45
N ASP A 187 -1.84 -8.71 -18.18
CA ASP A 187 -3.10 -9.29 -17.71
C ASP A 187 -3.45 -8.78 -16.29
N ASN A 188 -4.42 -9.43 -15.62
CA ASN A 188 -4.85 -9.08 -14.26
C ASN A 188 -4.09 -9.85 -13.15
N SER A 189 -3.00 -10.55 -13.48
CA SER A 189 -2.19 -11.25 -12.48
C SER A 189 -1.47 -10.27 -11.55
N PRO A 190 -1.09 -10.69 -10.32
CA PRO A 190 -0.35 -9.84 -9.42
C PRO A 190 0.97 -9.34 -10.02
N VAL A 191 1.32 -8.09 -9.74
CA VAL A 191 2.57 -7.47 -10.19
C VAL A 191 3.63 -7.65 -9.12
N THR A 192 4.74 -8.29 -9.47
CA THR A 192 5.95 -8.32 -8.65
C THR A 192 6.81 -7.12 -9.01
N PHE A 193 6.93 -6.16 -8.09
CA PHE A 193 7.74 -4.96 -8.22
C PHE A 193 9.04 -5.10 -7.42
N LYS A 194 10.17 -4.81 -8.05
CA LYS A 194 11.49 -4.85 -7.44
C LYS A 194 12.08 -3.45 -7.37
N VAL A 195 12.69 -3.14 -6.24
CA VAL A 195 13.51 -1.94 -6.02
C VAL A 195 14.90 -2.41 -5.66
N GLU A 196 15.91 -2.05 -6.45
CA GLU A 196 17.27 -2.56 -6.33
C GLU A 196 18.27 -1.40 -6.17
N SER A 197 19.08 -1.43 -5.12
CA SER A 197 20.11 -0.42 -4.85
C SER A 197 21.51 -0.97 -5.10
N PHE A 198 22.03 -0.74 -6.32
CA PHE A 198 23.29 -1.32 -6.73
C PHE A 198 24.45 -0.81 -5.85
N GLY A 199 25.12 -1.74 -5.15
CA GLY A 199 26.23 -1.42 -4.26
C GLY A 199 25.86 -1.03 -2.83
N TYR A 200 24.57 -1.01 -2.47
CA TYR A 200 24.10 -0.64 -1.12
C TYR A 200 23.38 -1.78 -0.39
N GLY A 201 22.96 -2.84 -1.11
CA GLY A 201 22.37 -4.04 -0.52
C GLY A 201 21.01 -3.82 0.15
N LYS A 202 20.33 -2.72 -0.19
CA LYS A 202 18.99 -2.39 0.29
C LYS A 202 18.01 -2.58 -0.86
N ASP A 203 17.54 -3.81 -1.03
CA ASP A 203 16.60 -4.17 -2.07
C ASP A 203 15.23 -4.48 -1.46
N ALA A 204 14.17 -4.23 -2.21
CA ALA A 204 12.80 -4.56 -1.81
C ALA A 204 12.10 -5.30 -2.94
N THR A 205 11.24 -6.26 -2.57
CA THR A 205 10.29 -6.90 -3.49
C THR A 205 8.90 -6.73 -2.92
N VAL A 206 7.99 -6.17 -3.71
CA VAL A 206 6.60 -5.88 -3.37
C VAL A 206 5.69 -6.61 -4.35
N VAL A 207 4.59 -7.17 -3.87
CA VAL A 207 3.57 -7.77 -4.72
C VAL A 207 2.29 -6.95 -4.63
N PHE A 208 1.83 -6.45 -5.76
CA PHE A 208 0.55 -5.74 -5.89
C PHE A 208 -0.50 -6.70 -6.44
N ASN A 209 -1.57 -6.94 -5.68
CA ASN A 209 -2.74 -7.68 -6.15
C ASN A 209 -3.71 -6.68 -6.80
N LEU A 210 -4.17 -6.97 -8.02
CA LEU A 210 -4.90 -6.01 -8.86
C LEU A 210 -6.43 -6.09 -8.70
N GLU A 211 -6.91 -6.66 -7.58
CA GLU A 211 -8.34 -6.89 -7.28
C GLU A 211 -9.06 -5.63 -6.76
#